data_AF-A0AA88LYV2-F1
#
_entry.id   AF-A0AA88LYV2-F1
#
_cell.length_a   1.000
_cell.length_b   1.000
_cell.length_c   1.000
_cell.angle_alpha   90.00
_cell.angle_beta   90.00
_cell.angle_gamma   90.00
#
_symmetry.space_group_name_H-M   'P 1'
#
loop_
_entity.id
_entity.type
_entity.pdbx_description
1 polymer ?
#
loop_
_entity_poly.entity_id
_entity_poly.type
_entity_poly.pdbx_seq_one_letter_code
_entity_poly.pdbx_strand_id
1 'polypeptide(L)'
;MNTEETNVELQEAQTKDAAAPKDAEDPVQVAADADATEADVSEADLDQEEQEKQPMTGGGDRAEDAPSADGEAVVSGEKNGSVKLKIPEEVEEVKFMGLNKEELLRVAGTPGWVRTRWALLVVFWLGWLGMLFGAVLIILQAPRCRDLPPTNWWNNGPLYQIGNIQAFTDTHNLKGLEQKMDSLSQLKVKGLVIGPIHVAPPDEAVNLRFEEISPEAGNLEQFKGLIQVAHRKGISVVLDLTPNYQGSSGPWFANISVRNVAERLKSALVFWLNEGVDGVQLSGVERVATIVPSLWSDIRAIVQNDTDERPNKRVLMGVTERSSAQEVSSLLSSSGVDLLISRVLCFKDMEATERARSVQLLYSSHSQTKLAWSLRGRAEGHLASLVGPPQVKLHHLLLFTLPGTPVFNYGDEIGLMDEGTKFPQMLWDSYEKLNDTLQEDRAERLSFRSFFRDLSELRGKERSLLFGDFVLLSNSSSSMAYLRVWDQSERYLAAFNWAEETEVLQLSGATLPRQATVVLSTNGSALPADSAVDLTNLRLGPGQATLLRFPYNG
;
A
#
# COMPACT_ATOMS: atom_id res chain seq x y z
N MET A 1 -33.95 55.21 57.68
CA MET A 1 -33.37 56.31 56.89
C MET A 1 -32.78 55.64 55.66
N ASN A 2 -33.59 55.25 54.68
CA ASN A 2 -34.34 56.09 53.72
C ASN A 2 -33.36 56.79 52.77
N THR A 3 -33.49 56.82 51.44
CA THR A 3 -34.37 56.14 50.45
C THR A 3 -33.74 56.40 49.04
N GLU A 4 -34.27 56.07 47.84
CA GLU A 4 -35.56 55.52 47.38
C GLU A 4 -35.34 54.55 46.19
N GLU A 5 -36.31 53.67 45.97
CA GLU A 5 -36.57 52.88 44.76
C GLU A 5 -36.81 53.73 43.49
N THR A 6 -36.65 53.14 42.29
CA THR A 6 -37.66 53.33 41.22
C THR A 6 -37.61 52.21 40.16
N ASN A 7 -38.60 51.32 40.20
CA ASN A 7 -39.00 50.52 39.03
C ASN A 7 -39.84 51.40 38.09
N VAL A 8 -39.80 51.13 36.78
CA VAL A 8 -40.92 51.39 35.87
C VAL A 8 -41.13 50.18 34.98
N GLU A 9 -42.37 49.72 34.94
CA GLU A 9 -42.87 48.55 34.20
C GLU A 9 -44.02 49.03 33.27
N LEU A 10 -44.53 48.14 32.41
CA LEU A 10 -45.72 48.30 31.55
C LEU A 10 -45.49 49.11 30.25
N GLN A 11 -46.14 48.81 29.11
CA GLN A 11 -47.26 47.89 28.88
C GLN A 11 -47.32 47.34 27.44
N GLU A 12 -48.04 46.22 27.25
CA GLU A 12 -48.38 45.62 25.96
C GLU A 12 -49.40 46.44 25.14
N ALA A 13 -49.43 46.22 23.82
CA ALA A 13 -50.64 46.40 23.02
C ALA A 13 -50.68 45.39 21.85
N GLN A 14 -51.63 44.45 21.90
CA GLN A 14 -51.99 43.58 20.78
C GLN A 14 -52.93 44.32 19.79
N THR A 15 -52.94 43.88 18.52
CA THR A 15 -54.09 43.68 17.60
C THR A 15 -53.68 43.94 16.13
N LYS A 16 -54.34 43.41 15.10
CA LYS A 16 -54.98 42.10 14.82
C LYS A 16 -55.45 42.11 13.35
N ASP A 17 -55.62 40.94 12.74
CA ASP A 17 -56.45 40.70 11.53
C ASP A 17 -56.00 41.42 10.22
N ALA A 18 -56.35 41.00 8.99
CA ALA A 18 -56.69 39.68 8.42
C ALA A 18 -56.77 39.81 6.86
N ALA A 19 -57.11 38.71 6.18
CA ALA A 19 -57.70 38.64 4.83
C ALA A 19 -56.80 38.78 3.59
N ALA A 20 -56.50 37.62 2.98
CA ALA A 20 -56.79 37.41 1.55
C ALA A 20 -58.32 37.22 1.37
N PRO A 21 -58.95 37.31 0.17
CA PRO A 21 -58.74 36.25 -0.85
C PRO A 21 -58.98 36.64 -2.35
N LYS A 22 -58.61 35.70 -3.26
CA LYS A 22 -59.34 35.26 -4.49
C LYS A 22 -59.69 36.29 -5.61
N ASP A 23 -59.68 35.99 -6.91
CA ASP A 23 -59.97 34.79 -7.73
C ASP A 23 -59.11 34.86 -9.04
N ALA A 24 -58.52 33.78 -9.57
CA ALA A 24 -59.08 32.66 -10.37
C ALA A 24 -59.20 32.94 -11.89
N GLU A 25 -58.44 32.20 -12.71
CA GLU A 25 -58.93 31.58 -13.96
C GLU A 25 -57.90 30.56 -14.53
N ASP A 26 -58.44 29.42 -14.95
CA ASP A 26 -57.87 28.21 -15.57
C ASP A 26 -59.07 27.60 -16.36
N PRO A 27 -58.98 26.62 -17.27
CA PRO A 27 -57.83 26.02 -17.98
C PRO A 27 -58.05 25.90 -19.52
N VAL A 28 -57.07 25.38 -20.28
CA VAL A 28 -57.33 24.60 -21.51
C VAL A 28 -56.32 23.46 -21.66
N GLN A 29 -56.83 22.22 -21.82
CA GLN A 29 -56.06 21.04 -22.24
C GLN A 29 -56.06 20.91 -23.77
N VAL A 30 -54.96 20.39 -24.35
CA VAL A 30 -55.03 19.45 -25.48
C VAL A 30 -53.95 18.38 -25.26
N ALA A 31 -54.30 17.11 -25.47
CA ALA A 31 -53.41 15.95 -25.34
C ALA A 31 -53.12 15.33 -26.72
N ALA A 32 -52.02 14.57 -26.82
CA ALA A 32 -51.94 13.30 -27.57
C ALA A 32 -50.52 12.69 -27.47
N ASP A 33 -50.45 11.41 -27.08
CA ASP A 33 -49.65 10.28 -27.60
C ASP A 33 -48.15 10.48 -28.02
N ALA A 34 -47.26 9.49 -27.86
CA ALA A 34 -47.49 8.06 -27.67
C ALA A 34 -46.44 7.40 -26.75
N ASP A 35 -46.86 6.30 -26.10
CA ASP A 35 -46.03 5.32 -25.42
C ASP A 35 -45.85 4.08 -26.32
N ALA A 36 -44.62 3.55 -26.41
CA ALA A 36 -44.19 2.38 -27.18
C ALA A 36 -42.64 2.28 -27.14
N THR A 37 -41.98 1.16 -26.85
CA THR A 37 -42.44 -0.22 -26.58
C THR A 37 -41.52 -0.91 -25.57
N GLU A 38 -42.10 -1.64 -24.61
CA GLU A 38 -41.46 -2.81 -24.01
C GLU A 38 -41.32 -3.94 -25.04
N ALA A 39 -40.35 -4.84 -24.83
CA ALA A 39 -40.28 -6.12 -25.55
C ALA A 39 -39.71 -7.20 -24.62
N ASP A 40 -40.54 -7.65 -23.69
CA ASP A 40 -40.42 -8.97 -23.07
C ASP A 40 -41.13 -9.99 -23.99
N VAL A 41 -40.46 -11.08 -24.34
CA VAL A 41 -41.11 -12.24 -24.99
C VAL A 41 -40.46 -13.54 -24.51
N SER A 42 -41.29 -14.38 -23.91
CA SER A 42 -40.96 -15.69 -23.35
C SER A 42 -40.79 -16.80 -24.40
N GLU A 43 -40.33 -17.96 -23.93
CA GLU A 43 -40.21 -19.23 -24.65
C GLU A 43 -41.47 -19.66 -25.43
N ALA A 44 -41.26 -20.34 -26.57
CA ALA A 44 -42.08 -21.46 -27.04
C ALA A 44 -41.31 -22.30 -28.09
N ASP A 45 -41.44 -23.62 -28.02
CA ASP A 45 -40.84 -24.57 -28.96
C ASP A 45 -41.41 -24.46 -30.39
N LEU A 46 -40.61 -24.88 -31.39
CA LEU A 46 -41.11 -25.55 -32.60
C LEU A 46 -39.97 -26.31 -33.31
N ASP A 47 -40.11 -27.63 -33.44
CA ASP A 47 -39.19 -28.50 -34.18
C ASP A 47 -39.19 -28.20 -35.69
N GLN A 48 -38.02 -28.16 -36.34
CA GLN A 48 -37.85 -28.76 -37.67
C GLN A 48 -36.39 -29.05 -38.07
N GLU A 49 -36.26 -30.06 -38.92
CA GLU A 49 -35.14 -30.97 -39.13
C GLU A 49 -33.88 -30.43 -39.83
N GLU A 50 -32.77 -31.10 -39.52
CA GLU A 50 -31.56 -31.37 -40.34
C GLU A 50 -31.25 -30.51 -41.60
N GLN A 51 -30.06 -29.87 -41.61
CA GLN A 51 -29.14 -30.07 -42.73
C GLN A 51 -27.65 -30.02 -42.36
N GLU A 52 -27.07 -31.22 -42.35
CA GLU A 52 -25.72 -31.65 -42.75
C GLU A 52 -24.43 -30.95 -42.26
N LYS A 53 -23.48 -31.81 -41.86
CA LYS A 53 -22.14 -31.47 -41.37
C LYS A 53 -21.16 -31.48 -42.54
N GLN A 54 -20.22 -30.52 -42.55
CA GLN A 54 -18.90 -30.76 -43.14
C GLN A 54 -17.92 -31.20 -42.04
N PRO A 55 -17.23 -32.35 -42.17
CA PRO A 55 -16.10 -32.69 -41.31
C PRO A 55 -14.79 -32.15 -41.89
N MET A 56 -14.11 -31.30 -41.14
CA MET A 56 -12.70 -30.94 -41.37
C MET A 56 -11.78 -32.04 -40.85
N THR A 57 -11.21 -32.86 -41.74
CA THR A 57 -9.91 -33.54 -41.54
C THR A 57 -9.33 -34.00 -42.88
N GLY A 58 -8.07 -33.67 -43.17
CA GLY A 58 -7.33 -34.26 -44.29
C GLY A 58 -6.23 -33.35 -44.83
N GLY A 59 -5.02 -33.45 -44.27
CA GLY A 59 -3.82 -32.90 -44.91
C GLY A 59 -3.14 -33.96 -45.80
N GLY A 60 -2.35 -33.51 -46.78
CA GLY A 60 -1.49 -34.40 -47.58
C GLY A 60 -1.41 -34.01 -49.05
N ASP A 61 -0.27 -33.44 -49.43
CA ASP A 61 0.09 -32.93 -50.76
C ASP A 61 -0.19 -33.88 -51.94
N ARG A 62 -0.47 -33.28 -53.12
CA ARG A 62 0.49 -33.38 -54.25
C ARG A 62 0.26 -32.32 -55.33
N ALA A 63 1.31 -32.12 -56.12
CA ALA A 63 1.35 -31.20 -57.25
C ALA A 63 0.98 -31.89 -58.58
N GLU A 64 0.37 -31.08 -59.45
CA GLU A 64 0.20 -31.18 -60.91
C GLU A 64 0.40 -29.72 -61.41
N ASP A 65 0.83 -29.38 -62.63
CA ASP A 65 1.36 -30.13 -63.77
C ASP A 65 2.07 -29.14 -64.72
N ALA A 66 3.00 -29.59 -65.57
CA ALA A 66 3.31 -28.92 -66.86
C ALA A 66 4.16 -29.83 -67.78
N PRO A 67 3.91 -29.87 -69.11
CA PRO A 67 4.32 -31.02 -69.94
C PRO A 67 5.51 -30.73 -70.89
N SER A 68 6.01 -31.80 -71.51
CA SER A 68 6.86 -31.74 -72.71
C SER A 68 6.66 -32.96 -73.63
N ALA A 69 6.27 -32.72 -74.89
CA ALA A 69 6.63 -33.52 -76.07
C ALA A 69 6.07 -32.89 -77.35
N ASP A 70 6.93 -32.69 -78.35
CA ASP A 70 6.56 -32.44 -79.76
C ASP A 70 6.20 -33.76 -80.48
N GLY A 71 5.53 -33.67 -81.64
CA GLY A 71 5.65 -34.70 -82.69
C GLY A 71 4.35 -35.29 -83.26
N GLU A 72 3.92 -34.74 -84.40
CA GLU A 72 3.32 -35.39 -85.60
C GLU A 72 2.42 -36.66 -85.44
N ALA A 73 1.13 -36.63 -85.79
CA ALA A 73 0.56 -36.77 -87.15
C ALA A 73 0.59 -38.24 -87.69
N VAL A 74 -0.36 -38.80 -88.47
CA VAL A 74 -1.64 -38.33 -89.06
C VAL A 74 -2.44 -39.53 -89.68
N VAL A 75 -3.78 -39.41 -89.84
CA VAL A 75 -4.67 -40.08 -90.84
C VAL A 75 -5.18 -41.55 -90.72
N SER A 76 -6.48 -41.67 -91.10
CA SER A 76 -7.25 -42.86 -91.56
C SER A 76 -7.57 -43.97 -90.55
N GLY A 77 -8.72 -44.65 -90.56
CA GLY A 77 -9.78 -44.77 -91.57
C GLY A 77 -10.49 -46.12 -91.35
N GLU A 78 -11.82 -46.13 -91.48
CA GLU A 78 -12.75 -47.25 -91.26
C GLU A 78 -12.30 -48.66 -91.73
N LYS A 79 -12.58 -49.71 -90.94
CA LYS A 79 -13.69 -50.68 -91.21
C LYS A 79 -13.74 -51.91 -90.29
N ASN A 80 -14.98 -52.28 -89.95
CA ASN A 80 -15.55 -53.62 -89.69
C ASN A 80 -14.69 -54.67 -88.94
N GLY A 81 -15.15 -55.05 -87.75
CA GLY A 81 -14.46 -56.02 -86.89
C GLY A 81 -14.94 -57.47 -87.00
N SER A 82 -14.31 -58.37 -86.22
CA SER A 82 -14.93 -59.62 -85.77
C SER A 82 -14.29 -60.16 -84.47
N VAL A 83 -15.07 -60.11 -83.39
CA VAL A 83 -15.23 -61.12 -82.32
C VAL A 83 -13.98 -61.92 -81.86
N LYS A 84 -13.61 -61.75 -80.57
CA LYS A 84 -13.63 -62.86 -79.58
C LYS A 84 -13.52 -62.41 -78.11
N LEU A 85 -14.62 -62.66 -77.38
CA LEU A 85 -14.76 -63.07 -75.98
C LEU A 85 -13.85 -62.47 -74.89
N LYS A 86 -14.50 -61.77 -73.95
CA LYS A 86 -13.98 -61.33 -72.64
C LYS A 86 -13.63 -62.50 -71.71
N ILE A 87 -12.57 -62.34 -70.92
CA ILE A 87 -12.56 -62.58 -69.46
C ILE A 87 -11.77 -61.43 -68.83
N PRO A 88 -12.34 -60.58 -67.98
CA PRO A 88 -11.59 -59.61 -67.18
C PRO A 88 -11.35 -60.15 -65.77
N GLU A 89 -10.11 -60.05 -65.27
CA GLU A 89 -9.89 -59.88 -63.83
C GLU A 89 -9.97 -58.39 -63.52
N GLU A 90 -10.93 -58.01 -62.68
CA GLU A 90 -11.04 -56.66 -62.14
C GLU A 90 -10.25 -56.59 -60.82
N VAL A 91 -9.31 -55.64 -60.73
CA VAL A 91 -8.77 -55.16 -59.46
C VAL A 91 -8.81 -53.64 -59.50
N GLU A 92 -9.95 -53.06 -59.13
CA GLU A 92 -10.09 -51.62 -58.94
C GLU A 92 -9.54 -51.21 -57.56
N GLU A 93 -8.70 -50.17 -57.54
CA GLU A 93 -8.28 -49.51 -56.31
C GLU A 93 -9.41 -48.64 -55.75
N VAL A 94 -10.06 -49.08 -54.67
CA VAL A 94 -11.20 -48.37 -54.08
C VAL A 94 -10.73 -47.17 -53.23
N LYS A 95 -10.74 -45.98 -53.83
CA LYS A 95 -10.57 -44.71 -53.13
C LYS A 95 -11.83 -44.38 -52.31
N PHE A 96 -11.75 -44.54 -50.98
CA PHE A 96 -12.86 -44.23 -50.06
C PHE A 96 -13.28 -42.75 -50.15
N MET A 97 -14.45 -42.49 -50.73
CA MET A 97 -15.22 -41.27 -50.48
C MET A 97 -16.15 -41.47 -49.27
N GLY A 98 -16.55 -40.39 -48.61
CA GLY A 98 -17.51 -40.46 -47.51
C GLY A 98 -18.89 -40.95 -47.97
N LEU A 99 -19.57 -41.75 -47.14
CA LEU A 99 -20.90 -42.30 -47.46
C LEU A 99 -21.94 -41.19 -47.66
N ASN A 100 -22.85 -41.42 -48.61
CA ASN A 100 -24.02 -40.58 -48.84
C ASN A 100 -25.02 -40.69 -47.67
N LYS A 101 -25.87 -39.68 -47.43
CA LYS A 101 -26.81 -39.60 -46.29
C LYS A 101 -27.66 -40.86 -46.12
N GLU A 102 -28.20 -41.39 -47.22
CA GLU A 102 -29.05 -42.58 -47.21
C GLU A 102 -28.29 -43.87 -46.86
N GLU A 103 -27.05 -44.00 -47.34
CA GLU A 103 -26.17 -45.15 -47.05
C GLU A 103 -25.68 -45.11 -45.61
N LEU A 104 -25.33 -43.91 -45.13
CA LEU A 104 -24.98 -43.66 -43.74
C LEU A 104 -26.13 -44.02 -42.80
N LEU A 105 -27.37 -43.61 -43.11
CA LEU A 105 -28.55 -43.92 -42.30
C LEU A 105 -28.87 -45.42 -42.26
N ARG A 106 -28.67 -46.16 -43.37
CA ARG A 106 -28.83 -47.64 -43.38
C ARG A 106 -27.86 -48.33 -42.42
N VAL A 107 -26.63 -47.84 -42.27
CA VAL A 107 -25.63 -48.41 -41.35
C VAL A 107 -25.82 -47.89 -39.91
N ALA A 108 -26.11 -46.59 -39.74
CA ALA A 108 -26.27 -45.94 -38.44
C ALA A 108 -27.57 -46.34 -37.72
N GLY A 109 -28.62 -46.69 -38.45
CA GLY A 109 -29.88 -47.20 -37.91
C GLY A 109 -29.81 -48.64 -37.38
N THR A 110 -28.68 -49.34 -37.54
CA THR A 110 -28.54 -50.70 -37.02
C THR A 110 -28.62 -50.72 -35.48
N PRO A 111 -29.28 -51.71 -34.85
CA PRO A 111 -29.47 -51.74 -33.40
C PRO A 111 -28.16 -51.85 -32.62
N GLY A 112 -27.07 -52.31 -33.26
CA GLY A 112 -25.72 -52.22 -32.71
C GLY A 112 -25.23 -50.78 -32.59
N TRP A 113 -25.22 -50.02 -33.70
CA TRP A 113 -24.75 -48.63 -33.68
C TRP A 113 -25.60 -47.70 -32.82
N VAL A 114 -26.92 -47.87 -32.82
CA VAL A 114 -27.81 -47.09 -31.95
C VAL A 114 -27.46 -47.31 -30.47
N ARG A 115 -27.25 -48.56 -30.05
CA ARG A 115 -26.84 -48.88 -28.66
C ARG A 115 -25.45 -48.31 -28.33
N THR A 116 -24.48 -48.43 -29.23
CA THR A 116 -23.13 -47.87 -29.05
C THR A 116 -23.16 -46.35 -28.94
N ARG A 117 -23.97 -45.66 -29.76
CA ARG A 117 -24.12 -44.19 -29.70
C ARG A 117 -24.72 -43.74 -28.37
N TRP A 118 -25.78 -44.41 -27.89
CA TRP A 118 -26.37 -44.12 -26.59
C TRP A 118 -25.39 -44.40 -25.44
N ALA A 119 -24.64 -45.51 -25.49
CA ALA A 119 -23.61 -45.82 -24.50
C ALA A 119 -22.50 -44.75 -24.46
N LEU A 120 -21.99 -44.32 -25.62
CA LEU A 120 -20.99 -43.25 -25.71
C LEU A 120 -21.52 -41.91 -25.20
N LEU A 121 -22.78 -41.57 -25.48
CA LEU A 121 -23.41 -40.34 -25.01
C LEU A 121 -23.62 -40.35 -23.48
N VAL A 122 -24.00 -41.49 -22.90
CA VAL A 122 -24.08 -41.66 -21.44
C VAL A 122 -22.69 -41.56 -20.80
N VAL A 123 -21.67 -42.21 -21.39
CA VAL A 123 -20.27 -42.10 -20.90
C VAL A 123 -19.75 -40.66 -20.99
N PHE A 124 -20.08 -39.93 -22.06
CA PHE A 124 -19.75 -38.52 -22.20
C PHE A 124 -20.37 -37.67 -21.09
N TRP A 125 -21.67 -37.80 -20.82
CA TRP A 125 -22.34 -37.04 -19.77
C TRP A 125 -21.87 -37.42 -18.36
N LEU A 126 -21.58 -38.71 -18.10
CA LEU A 126 -20.97 -39.14 -16.84
C LEU A 126 -19.54 -38.59 -16.67
N GLY A 127 -18.75 -38.56 -17.74
CA GLY A 127 -17.42 -37.94 -17.74
C GLY A 127 -17.49 -36.43 -17.52
N TRP A 128 -18.41 -35.73 -18.17
CA TRP A 128 -18.65 -34.30 -18.00
C TRP A 128 -19.09 -33.97 -16.57
N LEU A 129 -20.05 -34.72 -16.02
CA LEU A 129 -20.51 -34.55 -14.64
C LEU A 129 -19.41 -34.90 -13.62
N GLY A 130 -18.57 -35.89 -13.92
CA GLY A 130 -17.38 -36.22 -13.14
C GLY A 130 -16.33 -35.10 -13.15
N MET A 131 -16.09 -34.46 -14.30
CA MET A 131 -15.22 -33.28 -14.39
C MET A 131 -15.80 -32.08 -13.63
N LEU A 132 -17.11 -31.82 -13.74
CA LEU A 132 -17.80 -30.77 -12.99
C LEU A 132 -17.68 -31.00 -11.48
N PHE A 133 -17.97 -32.22 -11.01
CA PHE A 133 -17.85 -32.60 -9.62
C PHE A 133 -16.40 -32.50 -9.12
N GLY A 134 -15.42 -32.94 -9.92
CA GLY A 134 -14.00 -32.80 -9.63
C GLY A 134 -13.57 -31.33 -9.49
N ALA A 135 -14.02 -30.45 -10.39
CA ALA A 135 -13.73 -29.01 -10.33
C ALA A 135 -14.32 -28.36 -9.07
N VAL A 136 -15.58 -28.66 -8.73
CA VAL A 136 -16.22 -28.19 -7.48
C VAL A 136 -15.48 -28.72 -6.25
N LEU A 137 -15.08 -29.99 -6.26
CA LEU A 137 -14.36 -30.62 -5.15
C LEU A 137 -12.96 -30.01 -4.95
N ILE A 138 -12.24 -29.66 -6.02
CA ILE A 138 -10.98 -28.91 -5.95
C ILE A 138 -11.20 -27.53 -5.31
N ILE A 139 -12.24 -26.80 -5.71
CA ILE A 139 -12.56 -25.48 -5.14
C ILE A 139 -12.93 -25.58 -3.65
N LEU A 140 -13.64 -26.64 -3.24
CA LEU A 140 -14.02 -26.87 -1.84
C LEU A 140 -12.85 -27.36 -0.97
N GLN A 141 -11.86 -28.04 -1.55
CA GLN A 141 -10.65 -28.50 -0.84
C GLN A 141 -9.52 -27.46 -0.82
N ALA A 142 -9.52 -26.51 -1.75
CA ALA A 142 -8.54 -25.44 -1.77
C ALA A 142 -8.64 -24.59 -0.48
N PRO A 143 -7.54 -24.41 0.28
CA PRO A 143 -7.55 -23.54 1.45
C PRO A 143 -7.83 -22.10 1.01
N ARG A 144 -8.73 -21.42 1.72
CA ARG A 144 -9.00 -20.00 1.48
C ARG A 144 -7.77 -19.18 1.83
N CYS A 145 -7.38 -18.27 0.96
CA CYS A 145 -6.39 -17.27 1.28
C CYS A 145 -6.88 -16.40 2.45
N ARG A 146 -5.97 -15.99 3.34
CA ARG A 146 -6.23 -15.03 4.42
C ARG A 146 -6.65 -13.69 3.80
N ASP A 147 -7.81 -13.19 4.22
CA ASP A 147 -8.30 -11.88 3.80
C ASP A 147 -7.29 -10.77 4.14
N LEU A 148 -7.16 -9.79 3.23
CA LEU A 148 -6.31 -8.63 3.46
C LEU A 148 -6.93 -7.79 4.59
N PRO A 149 -6.15 -7.40 5.62
CA PRO A 149 -6.66 -6.56 6.70
C PRO A 149 -7.06 -5.19 6.13
N PRO A 150 -8.08 -4.52 6.68
CA PRO A 150 -8.44 -3.17 6.26
C PRO A 150 -7.30 -2.20 6.60
N THR A 151 -6.62 -1.69 5.58
CA THR A 151 -5.44 -0.85 5.74
C THR A 151 -5.73 0.60 5.40
N ASN A 152 -5.09 1.49 6.16
CA ASN A 152 -5.13 2.92 5.92
C ASN A 152 -3.85 3.32 5.16
N TRP A 153 -3.85 4.48 4.50
CA TRP A 153 -2.74 4.90 3.63
C TRP A 153 -1.38 4.93 4.34
N TRP A 154 -1.35 5.25 5.64
CA TRP A 154 -0.14 5.30 6.46
C TRP A 154 0.49 3.93 6.75
N ASN A 155 -0.22 2.82 6.53
CA ASN A 155 0.33 1.47 6.70
C ASN A 155 1.12 1.00 5.45
N ASN A 156 0.89 1.65 4.30
CA ASN A 156 1.33 1.18 2.98
C ASN A 156 2.75 1.64 2.58
N GLY A 157 3.50 2.25 3.50
CA GLY A 157 4.87 2.73 3.26
C GLY A 157 5.38 3.63 4.38
N PRO A 158 6.58 4.25 4.22
CA PRO A 158 7.16 5.10 5.25
C PRO A 158 6.51 6.49 5.30
N LEU A 159 6.57 7.10 6.48
CA LEU A 159 6.32 8.52 6.70
C LEU A 159 7.65 9.28 6.80
N TYR A 160 7.70 10.48 6.23
CA TYR A 160 8.90 11.33 6.18
C TYR A 160 8.61 12.66 6.89
N GLN A 161 9.40 13.00 7.91
CA GLN A 161 9.19 14.16 8.78
C GLN A 161 10.16 15.31 8.42
N ILE A 162 9.61 16.49 8.15
CA ILE A 162 10.38 17.71 7.89
C ILE A 162 10.18 18.67 9.07
N GLY A 163 11.08 18.62 10.05
CA GLY A 163 10.97 19.44 11.27
C GLY A 163 11.15 20.94 11.05
N ASN A 164 11.95 21.34 10.05
CA ASN A 164 12.16 22.74 9.67
C ASN A 164 12.26 22.86 8.14
N ILE A 165 11.42 23.70 7.54
CA ILE A 165 11.32 23.87 6.08
C ILE A 165 12.56 24.60 5.51
N GLN A 166 13.09 25.59 6.22
CA GLN A 166 14.28 26.34 5.77
C GLN A 166 15.52 25.46 5.72
N ALA A 167 15.69 24.59 6.72
CA ALA A 167 16.77 23.61 6.73
C ALA A 167 16.62 22.56 5.60
N PHE A 168 15.39 22.23 5.20
CA PHE A 168 15.14 21.29 4.11
C PHE A 168 15.31 21.91 2.71
N THR A 169 14.98 23.20 2.54
CA THR A 169 15.05 23.92 1.26
C THR A 169 15.68 25.29 1.39
N ASP A 170 16.91 25.41 0.86
CA ASP A 170 17.71 26.62 0.73
C ASP A 170 16.99 27.84 0.17
N THR A 171 15.98 27.64 -0.69
CA THR A 171 15.27 28.73 -1.35
C THR A 171 13.76 28.47 -1.42
N HIS A 172 12.98 29.50 -1.11
CA HIS A 172 11.53 29.59 -1.33
C HIS A 172 10.60 28.74 -0.44
N ASN A 173 11.00 28.41 0.80
CA ASN A 173 10.08 27.93 1.85
C ASN A 173 9.17 26.76 1.37
N LEU A 174 7.85 26.82 1.60
CA LEU A 174 6.87 25.83 1.11
C LEU A 174 6.94 25.55 -0.40
N LYS A 175 7.31 26.53 -1.23
CA LYS A 175 7.48 26.36 -2.69
C LYS A 175 8.77 25.61 -3.04
N GLY A 176 9.81 25.72 -2.21
CA GLY A 176 10.99 24.86 -2.29
C GLY A 176 10.62 23.40 -2.05
N LEU A 177 9.79 23.14 -1.03
CA LEU A 177 9.29 21.80 -0.70
C LEU A 177 8.43 21.22 -1.85
N GLU A 178 7.60 22.05 -2.50
CA GLU A 178 6.83 21.67 -3.69
C GLU A 178 7.73 21.11 -4.81
N GLN A 179 8.84 21.80 -5.10
CA GLN A 179 9.82 21.38 -6.12
C GLN A 179 10.56 20.08 -5.75
N LYS A 180 10.71 19.77 -4.46
CA LYS A 180 11.36 18.54 -3.98
C LYS A 180 10.40 17.34 -3.90
N MET A 181 9.11 17.52 -4.13
CA MET A 181 8.12 16.43 -4.06
C MET A 181 8.40 15.28 -5.05
N ASP A 182 9.02 15.57 -6.19
CA ASP A 182 9.51 14.51 -7.11
C ASP A 182 10.60 13.63 -6.48
N SER A 183 11.49 14.20 -5.67
CA SER A 183 12.51 13.42 -4.95
C SER A 183 11.88 12.54 -3.87
N LEU A 184 10.88 13.06 -3.14
CA LEU A 184 10.14 12.28 -2.13
C LEU A 184 9.34 11.13 -2.76
N SER A 185 8.75 11.36 -3.94
CA SER A 185 8.05 10.31 -4.71
C SER A 185 9.01 9.22 -5.22
N GLN A 186 10.24 9.58 -5.60
CA GLN A 186 11.29 8.61 -5.94
C GLN A 186 11.70 7.73 -4.75
N LEU A 187 11.70 8.27 -3.52
CA LEU A 187 11.93 7.51 -2.28
C LEU A 187 10.74 6.62 -1.85
N LYS A 188 9.65 6.60 -2.64
CA LYS A 188 8.41 5.83 -2.39
C LYS A 188 7.72 6.14 -1.06
N VAL A 189 7.95 7.33 -0.50
CA VAL A 189 7.28 7.84 0.70
C VAL A 189 5.76 7.90 0.48
N LYS A 190 4.97 7.56 1.50
CA LYS A 190 3.50 7.59 1.45
C LYS A 190 2.86 8.73 2.21
N GLY A 191 3.54 9.25 3.24
CA GLY A 191 3.08 10.43 3.96
C GLY A 191 4.22 11.37 4.29
N LEU A 192 3.92 12.66 4.17
CA LEU A 192 4.81 13.76 4.50
C LEU A 192 4.29 14.43 5.78
N VAL A 193 5.05 14.37 6.87
CA VAL A 193 4.76 15.15 8.08
C VAL A 193 5.51 16.47 7.99
N ILE A 194 4.77 17.55 7.77
CA ILE A 194 5.32 18.91 7.75
C ILE A 194 5.32 19.40 9.20
N GLY A 195 6.50 19.81 9.68
CA GLY A 195 6.69 20.39 11.02
C GLY A 195 5.90 21.69 11.21
N PRO A 196 5.90 22.25 12.43
CA PRO A 196 5.07 23.40 12.76
C PRO A 196 5.34 24.62 11.89
N ILE A 197 4.41 24.92 10.98
CA ILE A 197 4.43 26.12 10.13
C ILE A 197 3.66 27.29 10.73
N HIS A 198 2.93 27.05 11.83
CA HIS A 198 2.04 28.02 12.46
C HIS A 198 2.81 28.99 13.36
N VAL A 199 2.29 30.20 13.57
CA VAL A 199 2.96 31.22 14.40
C VAL A 199 2.88 30.83 15.88
N ALA A 200 3.97 30.33 16.48
CA ALA A 200 4.05 30.04 17.92
C ALA A 200 5.32 30.63 18.55
N PRO A 201 5.26 31.84 19.12
CA PRO A 201 6.37 32.38 19.89
C PRO A 201 6.63 31.53 21.14
N PRO A 202 7.90 31.27 21.50
CA PRO A 202 8.27 30.30 22.53
C PRO A 202 7.71 30.69 23.89
N ASP A 203 7.02 29.74 24.54
CA ASP A 203 6.40 29.89 25.86
C ASP A 203 5.29 30.97 25.97
N GLU A 204 4.89 31.65 24.88
CA GLU A 204 3.84 32.69 24.84
C GLU A 204 2.48 32.21 24.27
N ALA A 205 1.65 31.58 25.10
CA ALA A 205 0.34 31.04 24.70
C ALA A 205 -0.67 32.08 24.13
N VAL A 206 -0.48 33.37 24.43
CA VAL A 206 -1.37 34.47 23.97
C VAL A 206 -1.11 34.84 22.50
N ASN A 207 0.16 34.80 22.08
CA ASN A 207 0.59 35.22 20.75
C ASN A 207 0.61 34.07 19.73
N LEU A 208 0.54 32.82 20.18
CA LEU A 208 0.22 31.66 19.35
C LEU A 208 -0.95 31.93 18.38
N ARG A 209 -0.81 31.57 17.11
CA ARG A 209 -1.87 31.53 16.07
C ARG A 209 -1.72 30.24 15.28
N PHE A 210 -2.68 29.33 15.37
CA PHE A 210 -2.63 28.04 14.69
C PHE A 210 -3.03 28.10 13.21
N GLU A 211 -3.89 29.04 12.83
CA GLU A 211 -4.47 29.19 11.49
C GLU A 211 -3.59 30.07 10.58
N GLU A 212 -2.68 30.85 11.17
CA GLU A 212 -1.74 31.72 10.47
C GLU A 212 -0.42 30.99 10.23
N ILE A 213 0.04 30.96 8.98
CA ILE A 213 1.37 30.46 8.60
C ILE A 213 2.42 31.52 8.92
N SER A 214 3.53 31.10 9.54
CA SER A 214 4.68 31.95 9.79
C SER A 214 5.26 32.51 8.48
N PRO A 215 5.60 33.81 8.40
CA PRO A 215 6.20 34.40 7.19
C PRO A 215 7.52 33.71 6.80
N GLU A 216 8.21 33.12 7.78
CA GLU A 216 9.41 32.28 7.59
C GLU A 216 9.13 30.95 6.86
N ALA A 217 7.90 30.44 6.93
CA ALA A 217 7.45 29.20 6.31
C ALA A 217 6.69 29.43 4.98
N GLY A 218 6.14 30.62 4.74
CA GLY A 218 5.50 30.99 3.47
C GLY A 218 4.08 31.53 3.65
N ASN A 219 3.18 31.20 2.71
CA ASN A 219 1.79 31.64 2.75
C ASN A 219 0.79 30.50 2.48
N LEU A 220 -0.50 30.75 2.72
CA LEU A 220 -1.56 29.75 2.60
C LEU A 220 -1.76 29.26 1.16
N GLU A 221 -1.54 30.11 0.15
CA GLU A 221 -1.64 29.74 -1.27
C GLU A 221 -0.57 28.71 -1.67
N GLN A 222 0.68 28.92 -1.22
CA GLN A 222 1.78 27.98 -1.40
C GLN A 222 1.48 26.64 -0.71
N PHE A 223 0.87 26.67 0.49
CA PHE A 223 0.47 25.46 1.20
C PHE A 223 -0.62 24.67 0.45
N LYS A 224 -1.66 25.35 -0.08
CA LYS A 224 -2.68 24.71 -0.92
C LYS A 224 -2.10 24.11 -2.19
N GLY A 225 -1.17 24.82 -2.85
CA GLY A 225 -0.44 24.31 -4.01
C GLY A 225 0.37 23.04 -3.69
N LEU A 226 1.09 23.06 -2.56
CA LEU A 226 1.86 21.92 -2.06
C LEU A 226 0.98 20.66 -1.84
N ILE A 227 -0.17 20.81 -1.17
CA ILE A 227 -1.12 19.70 -0.95
C ILE A 227 -1.56 19.10 -2.29
N GLN A 228 -1.97 19.94 -3.26
CA GLN A 228 -2.38 19.47 -4.58
C GLN A 228 -1.25 18.75 -5.34
N VAL A 229 0.02 19.13 -5.15
CA VAL A 229 1.18 18.43 -5.75
C VAL A 229 1.45 17.10 -5.03
N ALA A 230 1.35 17.06 -3.71
CA ALA A 230 1.52 15.84 -2.91
C ALA A 230 0.46 14.79 -3.26
N HIS A 231 -0.83 15.18 -3.25
CA HIS A 231 -1.96 14.30 -3.59
C HIS A 231 -1.86 13.75 -5.01
N ARG A 232 -1.47 14.58 -6.01
CA ARG A 232 -1.22 14.13 -7.39
C ARG A 232 -0.11 13.09 -7.52
N LYS A 233 0.81 13.02 -6.55
CA LYS A 233 1.89 12.03 -6.50
C LYS A 233 1.59 10.86 -5.53
N GLY A 234 0.38 10.80 -4.97
CA GLY A 234 -0.03 9.75 -4.03
C GLY A 234 0.66 9.84 -2.67
N ILE A 235 1.03 11.06 -2.23
CA ILE A 235 1.62 11.36 -0.93
C ILE A 235 0.59 12.13 -0.11
N SER A 236 0.22 11.60 1.05
CA SER A 236 -0.66 12.28 2.00
C SER A 236 0.11 13.28 2.87
N VAL A 237 -0.53 14.36 3.29
CA VAL A 237 0.11 15.44 4.07
C VAL A 237 -0.44 15.46 5.50
N VAL A 238 0.47 15.36 6.47
CA VAL A 238 0.20 15.51 7.90
C VAL A 238 0.83 16.80 8.39
N LEU A 239 0.09 17.58 9.18
CA LEU A 239 0.59 18.84 9.74
C LEU A 239 0.87 18.71 11.24
N ASP A 240 2.06 19.13 11.69
CA ASP A 240 2.37 19.22 13.11
C ASP A 240 1.80 20.52 13.71
N LEU A 241 0.85 20.37 14.64
CA LEU A 241 0.20 21.45 15.37
C LEU A 241 0.64 21.50 16.85
N THR A 242 1.86 21.02 17.16
CA THR A 242 2.46 21.13 18.49
C THR A 242 2.57 22.59 18.92
N PRO A 243 1.84 23.04 19.96
CA PRO A 243 1.57 24.45 20.18
C PRO A 243 2.73 25.23 20.81
N ASN A 244 3.68 24.55 21.45
CA ASN A 244 4.87 25.18 22.02
C ASN A 244 6.14 24.48 21.50
N TYR A 245 6.27 24.38 20.16
CA TYR A 245 7.30 23.56 19.52
C TYR A 245 8.74 24.09 19.72
N GLN A 246 8.94 25.38 19.99
CA GLN A 246 10.23 25.99 20.35
C GLN A 246 10.41 26.26 21.86
N GLY A 247 9.35 26.18 22.67
CA GLY A 247 9.41 26.61 24.07
C GLY A 247 10.17 25.67 25.01
N SER A 248 10.71 26.27 26.07
CA SER A 248 11.48 25.62 27.13
C SER A 248 10.61 24.82 28.10
N SER A 249 9.33 25.20 28.26
CA SER A 249 8.41 24.54 29.19
C SER A 249 7.89 23.16 28.72
N GLY A 250 8.21 22.76 27.48
CA GLY A 250 7.82 21.49 26.88
C GLY A 250 6.91 21.68 25.65
N PRO A 251 6.29 20.60 25.14
CA PRO A 251 5.46 20.68 23.92
C PRO A 251 4.13 21.44 24.12
N TRP A 252 3.72 21.58 25.38
CA TRP A 252 2.55 22.33 25.82
C TRP A 252 2.95 23.33 26.89
N PHE A 253 2.27 24.47 26.92
CA PHE A 253 2.43 25.50 27.96
C PHE A 253 1.96 24.99 29.34
N ALA A 254 2.12 25.83 30.37
CA ALA A 254 1.67 25.54 31.73
C ALA A 254 0.16 25.19 31.82
N ASN A 255 -0.22 24.39 32.82
CA ASN A 255 -1.55 23.74 32.92
C ASN A 255 -2.76 24.66 32.69
N ILE A 256 -2.70 25.93 33.14
CA ILE A 256 -3.80 26.90 33.00
C ILE A 256 -4.06 27.26 31.52
N SER A 257 -3.00 27.40 30.71
CA SER A 257 -3.14 27.73 29.30
C SER A 257 -3.41 26.50 28.41
N VAL A 258 -3.12 25.26 28.86
CA VAL A 258 -3.41 24.03 28.10
C VAL A 258 -4.87 23.97 27.65
N ARG A 259 -5.84 24.27 28.53
CA ARG A 259 -7.27 24.24 28.19
C ARG A 259 -7.61 25.27 27.09
N ASN A 260 -7.18 26.51 27.27
CA ASN A 260 -7.46 27.59 26.31
C ASN A 260 -6.79 27.33 24.96
N VAL A 261 -5.58 26.78 24.96
CA VAL A 261 -4.84 26.41 23.75
C VAL A 261 -5.50 25.23 23.03
N ALA A 262 -5.98 24.23 23.76
CA ALA A 262 -6.65 23.07 23.16
C ALA A 262 -8.06 23.40 22.61
N GLU A 263 -8.79 24.37 23.17
CA GLU A 263 -10.03 24.86 22.53
C GLU A 263 -9.72 25.59 21.22
N ARG A 264 -8.68 26.43 21.20
CA ARG A 264 -8.21 27.11 19.98
C ARG A 264 -7.69 26.13 18.92
N LEU A 265 -7.10 25.01 19.36
CA LEU A 265 -6.68 23.93 18.49
C LEU A 265 -7.87 23.30 17.76
N LYS A 266 -9.05 23.15 18.40
CA LYS A 266 -10.24 22.59 17.73
C LYS A 266 -10.67 23.40 16.50
N SER A 267 -10.71 24.73 16.60
CA SER A 267 -11.00 25.59 15.45
C SER A 267 -9.97 25.40 14.33
N ALA A 268 -8.69 25.36 14.69
CA ALA A 268 -7.60 25.15 13.74
C ALA A 268 -7.62 23.76 13.10
N LEU A 269 -8.01 22.70 13.82
CA LEU A 269 -8.20 21.36 13.26
C LEU A 269 -9.26 21.40 12.15
N VAL A 270 -10.42 22.00 12.41
CA VAL A 270 -11.48 22.15 11.39
C VAL A 270 -10.98 22.95 10.20
N PHE A 271 -10.24 24.04 10.42
CA PHE A 271 -9.62 24.84 9.35
C PHE A 271 -8.66 24.00 8.48
N TRP A 272 -7.63 23.39 9.07
CA TRP A 272 -6.61 22.63 8.31
C TRP A 272 -7.18 21.38 7.63
N LEU A 273 -8.14 20.69 8.25
CA LEU A 273 -8.81 19.51 7.68
C LEU A 273 -9.79 19.86 6.55
N ASN A 274 -10.24 21.12 6.46
CA ASN A 274 -10.99 21.67 5.32
C ASN A 274 -10.05 22.12 4.19
N GLU A 275 -8.84 22.56 4.51
CA GLU A 275 -7.80 22.92 3.53
C GLU A 275 -7.08 21.71 2.89
N GLY A 276 -7.54 20.49 3.17
CA GLY A 276 -7.10 19.27 2.50
C GLY A 276 -5.97 18.50 3.18
N VAL A 277 -5.66 18.82 4.44
CA VAL A 277 -4.69 18.06 5.25
C VAL A 277 -5.25 16.67 5.61
N ASP A 278 -4.47 15.61 5.39
CA ASP A 278 -4.84 14.20 5.63
C ASP A 278 -4.57 13.74 7.08
N GLY A 279 -4.00 14.58 7.94
CA GLY A 279 -3.84 14.26 9.35
C GLY A 279 -3.07 15.29 10.16
N VAL A 280 -3.02 15.07 11.47
CA VAL A 280 -2.41 16.01 12.41
C VAL A 280 -1.46 15.28 13.36
N GLN A 281 -0.26 15.84 13.53
CA GLN A 281 0.70 15.42 14.54
C GLN A 281 0.65 16.35 15.76
N LEU A 282 0.64 15.77 16.96
CA LEU A 282 0.71 16.48 18.24
C LEU A 282 1.76 15.85 19.15
N SER A 283 2.74 16.63 19.60
CA SER A 283 3.71 16.20 20.61
C SER A 283 3.11 16.29 22.02
N GLY A 284 3.49 15.37 22.90
CA GLY A 284 3.13 15.39 24.33
C GLY A 284 1.65 15.09 24.60
N VAL A 285 1.05 14.18 23.83
CA VAL A 285 -0.38 13.81 23.94
C VAL A 285 -0.78 13.37 25.36
N GLU A 286 0.16 12.82 26.14
CA GLU A 286 -0.08 12.45 27.54
C GLU A 286 -0.51 13.63 28.42
N ARG A 287 -0.07 14.86 28.12
CA ARG A 287 -0.45 16.06 28.89
C ARG A 287 -1.90 16.46 28.64
N VAL A 288 -2.32 16.51 27.37
CA VAL A 288 -3.69 16.89 27.00
C VAL A 288 -4.69 15.84 27.48
N ALA A 289 -4.40 14.56 27.22
CA ALA A 289 -5.26 13.46 27.63
C ALA A 289 -5.44 13.37 29.16
N THR A 290 -4.44 13.77 29.95
CA THR A 290 -4.53 13.81 31.42
C THR A 290 -5.21 15.06 31.95
N ILE A 291 -4.89 16.25 31.41
CA ILE A 291 -5.36 17.53 31.96
C ILE A 291 -6.79 17.86 31.49
N VAL A 292 -7.16 17.54 30.24
CA VAL A 292 -8.48 17.84 29.68
C VAL A 292 -9.04 16.67 28.85
N PRO A 293 -9.47 15.56 29.48
CA PRO A 293 -9.91 14.35 28.77
C PRO A 293 -11.08 14.57 27.80
N SER A 294 -12.06 15.41 28.15
CA SER A 294 -13.22 15.70 27.30
C SER A 294 -12.84 16.43 26.01
N LEU A 295 -11.88 17.35 26.11
CA LEU A 295 -11.39 18.14 24.98
C LEU A 295 -10.50 17.29 24.07
N TRP A 296 -9.82 16.29 24.63
CA TRP A 296 -9.11 15.27 23.87
C TRP A 296 -10.05 14.35 23.08
N SER A 297 -11.21 13.96 23.65
CA SER A 297 -12.25 13.25 22.87
C SER A 297 -12.83 14.11 21.75
N ASP A 298 -13.04 15.42 21.97
CA ASP A 298 -13.48 16.34 20.91
C ASP A 298 -12.44 16.42 19.76
N ILE A 299 -11.15 16.55 20.10
CA ILE A 299 -10.05 16.58 19.12
C ILE A 299 -10.04 15.30 18.28
N ARG A 300 -10.17 14.13 18.93
CA ARG A 300 -10.23 12.85 18.22
C ARG A 300 -11.47 12.78 17.32
N ALA A 301 -12.63 13.18 17.83
CA ALA A 301 -13.87 13.21 17.08
C ALA A 301 -13.76 14.11 15.85
N ILE A 302 -13.19 15.31 15.95
CA ILE A 302 -13.00 16.22 14.80
C ILE A 302 -12.10 15.61 13.73
N VAL A 303 -11.00 14.95 14.10
CA VAL A 303 -10.10 14.31 13.13
C VAL A 303 -10.77 13.08 12.48
N GLN A 304 -11.54 12.30 13.24
CA GLN A 304 -12.23 11.10 12.75
C GLN A 304 -13.60 11.38 12.10
N ASN A 305 -14.13 12.60 12.22
CA ASN A 305 -15.36 12.99 11.54
C ASN A 305 -15.14 13.04 10.02
N ASP A 306 -16.19 12.73 9.26
CA ASP A 306 -16.20 12.62 7.79
C ASP A 306 -15.26 11.53 7.19
N THR A 307 -14.73 10.58 7.98
CA THR A 307 -13.84 9.52 7.42
C THR A 307 -14.56 8.37 6.73
N ASP A 308 -15.87 8.24 6.87
CA ASP A 308 -16.66 7.16 6.25
C ASP A 308 -17.09 7.49 4.80
N GLU A 309 -17.17 8.77 4.42
CA GLU A 309 -17.56 9.20 3.06
C GLU A 309 -16.36 9.56 2.16
N ARG A 310 -15.14 9.70 2.72
CA ARG A 310 -13.93 10.05 1.96
C ARG A 310 -13.07 8.81 1.69
N PRO A 311 -12.49 8.66 0.48
CA PRO A 311 -11.59 7.54 0.17
C PRO A 311 -10.29 7.55 1.00
N ASN A 312 -9.89 8.72 1.51
CA ASN A 312 -8.72 8.88 2.38
C ASN A 312 -9.17 9.18 3.81
N LYS A 313 -8.93 8.24 4.74
CA LYS A 313 -9.11 8.49 6.17
C LYS A 313 -8.07 9.47 6.70
N ARG A 314 -8.49 10.31 7.64
CA ARG A 314 -7.61 11.23 8.37
C ARG A 314 -6.82 10.46 9.45
N VAL A 315 -5.59 10.89 9.76
CA VAL A 315 -4.75 10.29 10.81
C VAL A 315 -4.50 11.25 11.98
N LEU A 316 -4.66 10.78 13.22
CA LEU A 316 -4.18 11.46 14.41
C LEU A 316 -2.88 10.82 14.90
N MET A 317 -1.77 11.54 14.79
CA MET A 317 -0.43 11.10 15.22
C MET A 317 -0.05 11.74 16.56
N GLY A 318 0.31 10.92 17.55
CA GLY A 318 0.95 11.38 18.78
C GLY A 318 2.47 11.25 18.70
N VAL A 319 3.21 12.15 19.36
CA VAL A 319 4.64 11.98 19.68
C VAL A 319 4.82 11.99 21.19
N THR A 320 5.55 11.04 21.76
CA THR A 320 5.84 10.98 23.19
C THR A 320 7.30 10.69 23.48
N GLU A 321 7.81 11.23 24.58
CA GLU A 321 9.20 11.04 25.04
C GLU A 321 9.37 9.76 25.89
N ARG A 322 8.32 8.94 26.05
CA ARG A 322 8.41 7.68 26.81
C ARG A 322 9.24 6.63 26.06
N SER A 323 10.14 5.97 26.80
CA SER A 323 10.99 4.87 26.33
C SER A 323 10.49 3.49 26.76
N SER A 324 9.68 3.38 27.82
CA SER A 324 9.11 2.10 28.26
C SER A 324 8.00 1.62 27.32
N ALA A 325 8.12 0.39 26.83
CA ALA A 325 7.09 -0.26 26.01
C ALA A 325 5.75 -0.44 26.76
N GLN A 326 5.77 -0.66 28.09
CA GLN A 326 4.56 -0.72 28.92
C GLN A 326 3.84 0.64 28.96
N GLU A 327 4.57 1.74 29.17
CA GLU A 327 3.99 3.09 29.21
C GLU A 327 3.40 3.48 27.86
N VAL A 328 4.09 3.16 26.77
CA VAL A 328 3.63 3.42 25.39
C VAL A 328 2.40 2.58 25.04
N SER A 329 2.35 1.31 25.46
CA SER A 329 1.17 0.45 25.34
C SER A 329 -0.05 1.01 26.10
N SER A 330 0.16 1.48 27.34
CA SER A 330 -0.87 2.17 28.12
C SER A 330 -1.33 3.48 27.47
N LEU A 331 -0.39 4.27 26.91
CA LEU A 331 -0.70 5.54 26.28
C LEU A 331 -1.44 5.35 24.95
N LEU A 332 -1.08 4.36 24.12
CA LEU A 332 -1.85 3.99 22.92
C LEU A 332 -3.30 3.65 23.26
N SER A 333 -3.49 2.86 24.32
CA SER A 333 -4.81 2.38 24.74
C SER A 333 -5.71 3.49 25.32
N SER A 334 -5.12 4.44 26.05
CA SER A 334 -5.85 5.55 26.69
C SER A 334 -6.01 6.77 25.78
N SER A 335 -4.94 7.22 25.11
CA SER A 335 -5.00 8.36 24.18
C SER A 335 -5.77 8.06 22.92
N GLY A 336 -5.82 6.80 22.46
CA GLY A 336 -6.58 6.38 21.28
C GLY A 336 -6.21 7.14 20.00
N VAL A 337 -4.95 7.58 19.89
CA VAL A 337 -4.35 8.04 18.63
C VAL A 337 -4.29 6.89 17.62
N ASP A 338 -4.21 7.22 16.33
CA ASP A 338 -4.07 6.24 15.27
C ASP A 338 -2.63 5.72 15.16
N LEU A 339 -1.65 6.59 15.39
CA LEU A 339 -0.23 6.27 15.46
C LEU A 339 0.42 6.98 16.66
N LEU A 340 1.34 6.30 17.35
CA LEU A 340 2.14 6.91 18.43
C LEU A 340 3.64 6.71 18.14
N ILE A 341 4.33 7.81 17.83
CA ILE A 341 5.78 7.88 17.75
C ILE A 341 6.32 7.93 19.19
N SER A 342 7.26 7.05 19.51
CA SER A 342 7.82 6.89 20.86
C SER A 342 9.31 6.57 20.83
N ARG A 343 9.96 6.63 22.00
CA ARG A 343 11.41 6.39 22.16
C ARG A 343 11.75 4.96 22.55
N VAL A 344 10.84 4.01 22.32
CA VAL A 344 11.03 2.59 22.67
C VAL A 344 12.19 1.94 21.91
N LEU A 345 12.56 2.47 20.75
CA LEU A 345 13.73 2.04 19.99
C LEU A 345 15.00 2.88 20.26
N CYS A 346 15.01 3.81 21.22
CA CYS A 346 16.15 4.71 21.46
C CYS A 346 17.42 3.94 21.89
N PHE A 347 18.57 4.26 21.29
CA PHE A 347 19.67 3.30 21.16
C PHE A 347 20.75 3.30 22.23
N LYS A 348 21.00 4.42 22.94
CA LYS A 348 22.30 4.65 23.62
C LYS A 348 22.78 3.56 24.58
N ASP A 349 21.86 2.82 25.22
CA ASP A 349 22.20 1.77 26.19
C ASP A 349 21.37 0.48 26.03
N MET A 350 20.57 0.32 24.96
CA MET A 350 19.59 -0.78 24.87
C MET A 350 20.13 -2.03 24.14
N GLU A 351 20.16 -3.17 24.86
CA GLU A 351 20.50 -4.48 24.31
C GLU A 351 19.52 -4.95 23.21
N ALA A 352 20.01 -5.75 22.26
CA ALA A 352 19.18 -6.35 21.22
C ALA A 352 18.06 -7.26 21.78
N THR A 353 18.30 -7.92 22.92
CA THR A 353 17.29 -8.71 23.62
C THR A 353 16.18 -7.84 24.24
N GLU A 354 16.52 -6.69 24.82
CA GLU A 354 15.50 -5.74 25.33
C GLU A 354 14.67 -5.14 24.20
N ARG A 355 15.34 -4.73 23.10
CA ARG A 355 14.68 -4.27 21.87
C ARG A 355 13.68 -5.31 21.35
N ALA A 356 14.08 -6.58 21.27
CA ALA A 356 13.22 -7.68 20.84
C ALA A 356 11.99 -7.85 21.76
N ARG A 357 12.17 -7.79 23.09
CA ARG A 357 11.08 -7.86 24.08
C ARG A 357 10.11 -6.68 23.94
N SER A 358 10.62 -5.47 23.79
CA SER A 358 9.82 -4.25 23.63
C SER A 358 8.99 -4.27 22.34
N VAL A 359 9.56 -4.71 21.22
CA VAL A 359 8.84 -4.92 19.96
C VAL A 359 7.76 -5.99 20.11
N GLN A 360 8.10 -7.15 20.69
CA GLN A 360 7.16 -8.25 20.90
C GLN A 360 6.00 -7.85 21.82
N LEU A 361 6.26 -7.06 22.86
CA LEU A 361 5.22 -6.57 23.78
C LEU A 361 4.23 -5.64 23.08
N LEU A 362 4.71 -4.67 22.31
CA LEU A 362 3.85 -3.75 21.56
C LEU A 362 3.06 -4.48 20.46
N TYR A 363 3.71 -5.38 19.72
CA TYR A 363 3.08 -6.19 18.68
C TYR A 363 2.01 -7.16 19.21
N SER A 364 2.18 -7.70 20.42
CA SER A 364 1.17 -8.57 21.06
C SER A 364 0.06 -7.79 21.78
N SER A 365 0.30 -6.53 22.16
CA SER A 365 -0.69 -5.66 22.81
C SER A 365 -1.60 -4.92 21.81
N HIS A 366 -1.08 -4.58 20.62
CA HIS A 366 -1.74 -3.70 19.66
C HIS A 366 -1.58 -4.21 18.22
N SER A 367 -2.59 -3.93 17.39
CA SER A 367 -2.48 -4.14 15.94
C SER A 367 -1.30 -3.36 15.35
N GLN A 368 -0.51 -4.01 14.49
CA GLN A 368 0.57 -3.39 13.72
C GLN A 368 0.13 -2.11 12.98
N THR A 369 -1.14 -2.01 12.60
CA THR A 369 -1.73 -0.81 11.93
C THR A 369 -1.78 0.44 12.79
N LYS A 370 -1.44 0.35 14.08
CA LYS A 370 -1.34 1.47 15.04
C LYS A 370 0.07 1.74 15.55
N LEU A 371 1.02 0.88 15.22
CA LEU A 371 2.40 1.00 15.67
C LEU A 371 3.17 1.91 14.71
N ALA A 372 3.86 2.91 15.24
CA ALA A 372 4.80 3.73 14.49
C ALA A 372 6.21 3.56 15.08
N TRP A 373 7.19 3.31 14.20
CA TRP A 373 8.57 3.09 14.61
C TRP A 373 9.43 4.27 14.18
N SER A 374 10.05 4.93 15.16
CA SER A 374 11.07 5.95 14.96
C SER A 374 12.25 5.69 15.90
N LEU A 375 13.40 6.24 15.55
CA LEU A 375 14.63 6.22 16.34
C LEU A 375 14.81 7.52 17.14
N ARG A 376 13.95 8.52 16.91
CA ARG A 376 14.00 9.88 17.48
C ARG A 376 12.73 10.20 18.27
N GLY A 377 12.89 10.87 19.41
CA GLY A 377 11.86 11.75 19.97
C GLY A 377 12.03 13.18 19.46
N ARG A 378 11.35 14.14 20.10
CA ARG A 378 11.41 15.58 19.75
C ARG A 378 12.74 16.23 20.11
N ALA A 379 13.50 15.65 21.03
CA ALA A 379 14.78 16.19 21.50
C ALA A 379 15.99 15.70 20.68
N GLU A 380 15.87 14.55 20.02
CA GLU A 380 16.99 13.87 19.35
C GLU A 380 17.34 14.46 17.99
N GLY A 381 18.64 14.40 17.68
CA GLY A 381 19.22 14.71 16.38
C GLY A 381 19.08 13.57 15.35
N HIS A 382 19.64 13.76 14.15
CA HIS A 382 19.49 12.86 13.00
C HIS A 382 20.05 11.46 13.23
N LEU A 383 19.55 10.48 12.47
CA LEU A 383 19.89 9.06 12.65
C LEU A 383 21.40 8.82 12.70
N ALA A 384 22.17 9.35 11.74
CA ALA A 384 23.61 9.16 11.68
C ALA A 384 24.35 9.74 12.89
N SER A 385 23.84 10.80 13.51
CA SER A 385 24.38 11.38 14.74
C SER A 385 24.00 10.59 16.01
N LEU A 386 22.98 9.72 15.96
CA LEU A 386 22.59 8.84 17.07
C LEU A 386 23.32 7.49 17.06
N VAL A 387 23.48 6.87 15.89
CA VAL A 387 24.00 5.48 15.74
C VAL A 387 25.38 5.41 15.06
N GLY A 388 25.87 6.53 14.53
CA GLY A 388 27.08 6.60 13.72
C GLY A 388 26.84 6.20 12.25
N PRO A 389 27.57 6.78 11.28
CA PRO A 389 27.47 6.44 9.86
C PRO A 389 27.45 4.95 9.51
N PRO A 390 28.35 4.07 10.04
CA PRO A 390 28.39 2.67 9.62
C PRO A 390 27.13 1.88 9.97
N GLN A 391 26.35 2.31 10.97
CA GLN A 391 25.13 1.64 11.39
C GLN A 391 23.86 2.16 10.71
N VAL A 392 23.91 3.24 9.90
CA VAL A 392 22.72 3.86 9.28
C VAL A 392 21.92 2.84 8.44
N LYS A 393 22.58 2.08 7.57
CA LYS A 393 21.93 1.04 6.74
C LYS A 393 21.29 -0.07 7.58
N LEU A 394 21.92 -0.46 8.68
CA LEU A 394 21.36 -1.47 9.59
C LEU A 394 20.03 -0.98 10.18
N HIS A 395 19.95 0.29 10.55
CA HIS A 395 18.76 0.91 11.14
C HIS A 395 17.66 1.21 10.11
N HIS A 396 18.02 1.54 8.86
CA HIS A 396 17.07 1.55 7.75
C HIS A 396 16.40 0.18 7.60
N LEU A 397 17.21 -0.90 7.50
CA LEU A 397 16.69 -2.26 7.35
C LEU A 397 15.79 -2.63 8.52
N LEU A 398 16.17 -2.30 9.75
CA LEU A 398 15.36 -2.54 10.96
C LEU A 398 13.98 -1.87 10.85
N LEU A 399 13.93 -0.55 10.65
CA LEU A 399 12.66 0.18 10.60
C LEU A 399 11.78 -0.31 9.45
N PHE A 400 12.33 -0.55 8.26
CA PHE A 400 11.57 -1.05 7.12
C PHE A 400 11.06 -2.49 7.29
N THR A 401 11.67 -3.32 8.15
CA THR A 401 11.28 -4.73 8.35
C THR A 401 10.43 -4.99 9.59
N LEU A 402 10.31 -4.03 10.51
CA LEU A 402 9.42 -4.11 11.68
C LEU A 402 7.91 -4.03 11.30
N PRO A 403 7.01 -4.64 12.11
CA PRO A 403 5.56 -4.63 11.89
C PRO A 403 4.94 -3.29 12.34
N GLY A 404 4.35 -2.54 11.41
CA GLY A 404 3.85 -1.18 11.65
C GLY A 404 4.64 -0.11 10.89
N THR A 405 4.17 1.14 10.93
CA THR A 405 4.62 2.23 10.03
C THR A 405 6.01 2.76 10.42
N PRO A 406 7.03 2.67 9.54
CA PRO A 406 8.31 3.31 9.79
C PRO A 406 8.23 4.82 9.54
N VAL A 407 8.83 5.60 10.45
CA VAL A 407 8.87 7.05 10.40
C VAL A 407 10.33 7.52 10.41
N PHE A 408 10.71 8.24 9.36
CA PHE A 408 12.05 8.80 9.19
C PHE A 408 12.00 10.32 9.18
N ASN A 409 13.08 10.98 9.53
CA ASN A 409 13.24 12.42 9.38
C ASN A 409 14.00 12.74 8.09
N TYR A 410 13.87 13.98 7.62
CA TYR A 410 14.66 14.45 6.49
C TYR A 410 16.15 14.27 6.74
N GLY A 411 16.91 13.85 5.72
CA GLY A 411 18.33 13.60 5.86
C GLY A 411 18.69 12.20 6.42
N ASP A 412 17.77 11.50 7.11
CA ASP A 412 18.03 10.14 7.59
C ASP A 412 18.32 9.17 6.42
N GLU A 413 17.77 9.43 5.22
CA GLU A 413 17.99 8.62 4.01
C GLU A 413 19.37 8.82 3.37
N ILE A 414 20.03 9.97 3.62
CA ILE A 414 21.41 10.23 3.19
C ILE A 414 22.41 10.07 4.35
N GLY A 415 21.98 9.76 5.57
CA GLY A 415 22.87 9.71 6.73
C GLY A 415 23.37 11.10 7.16
N LEU A 416 22.54 12.14 7.04
CA LEU A 416 22.85 13.50 7.45
C LEU A 416 23.21 13.56 8.95
N MET A 417 24.26 14.32 9.28
CA MET A 417 24.70 14.56 10.66
C MET A 417 24.29 15.97 11.11
N ASP A 418 24.09 16.14 12.42
CA ASP A 418 23.61 17.39 13.02
C ASP A 418 24.64 18.53 13.06
N GLU A 419 25.94 18.20 13.08
CA GLU A 419 27.07 19.14 13.16
C GLU A 419 26.94 20.20 14.28
N GLY A 420 26.28 19.84 15.40
CA GLY A 420 26.03 20.73 16.54
C GLY A 420 24.79 21.62 16.40
N THR A 421 24.03 21.49 15.30
CA THR A 421 22.75 22.17 15.07
C THR A 421 21.58 21.18 15.16
N LYS A 422 20.41 21.60 15.64
CA LYS A 422 19.23 20.71 15.68
C LYS A 422 18.60 20.46 14.29
N PHE A 423 18.86 21.37 13.36
CA PHE A 423 18.28 21.39 12.02
C PHE A 423 19.39 21.62 10.99
N PRO A 424 20.29 20.64 10.78
CA PRO A 424 21.28 20.70 9.70
C PRO A 424 20.59 20.89 8.34
N GLN A 425 21.31 21.55 7.43
CA GLN A 425 20.83 21.85 6.08
C GLN A 425 20.83 20.59 5.21
N MET A 426 19.77 20.38 4.43
CA MET A 426 19.60 19.22 3.58
C MET A 426 20.52 19.28 2.35
N LEU A 427 21.45 18.34 2.25
CA LEU A 427 22.45 18.29 1.18
C LEU A 427 21.84 17.74 -0.13
N TRP A 428 21.46 18.63 -1.03
CA TRP A 428 20.95 18.27 -2.37
C TRP A 428 22.07 18.18 -3.43
N ASP A 429 21.85 17.32 -4.44
CA ASP A 429 22.78 17.05 -5.55
C ASP A 429 23.31 18.27 -6.34
N SER A 430 22.67 19.43 -6.20
CA SER A 430 23.00 20.70 -6.86
C SER A 430 24.18 21.46 -6.24
N TYR A 431 24.54 21.18 -4.99
CA TYR A 431 25.47 22.03 -4.23
C TYR A 431 26.94 21.60 -4.30
N GLU A 432 27.21 20.39 -4.79
CA GLU A 432 28.55 19.80 -4.73
C GLU A 432 29.12 19.52 -6.12
N LYS A 433 29.81 20.55 -6.61
CA LYS A 433 30.93 20.45 -7.55
C LYS A 433 32.08 21.26 -6.95
N LEU A 434 33.29 20.68 -6.94
CA LEU A 434 34.57 21.11 -6.33
C LEU A 434 34.88 20.43 -4.97
N ASN A 435 35.53 19.25 -5.04
CA ASN A 435 36.63 18.74 -4.21
C ASN A 435 36.61 17.19 -4.21
N ASP A 436 37.79 16.56 -4.28
CA ASP A 436 37.89 15.09 -4.40
C ASP A 436 37.42 14.34 -3.13
N THR A 437 37.61 14.91 -1.94
CA THR A 437 37.11 14.33 -0.68
C THR A 437 35.58 14.27 -0.64
N LEU A 438 34.90 15.31 -1.16
CA LEU A 438 33.44 15.33 -1.24
C LEU A 438 32.90 14.25 -2.19
N GLN A 439 33.72 13.70 -3.09
CA GLN A 439 33.29 12.64 -4.00
C GLN A 439 33.10 11.29 -3.28
N GLU A 440 33.91 10.99 -2.27
CA GLU A 440 33.75 9.79 -1.44
C GLU A 440 32.52 9.93 -0.53
N ASP A 441 32.40 11.06 0.19
CA ASP A 441 31.22 11.40 0.99
C ASP A 441 29.92 11.39 0.16
N ARG A 442 30.00 11.83 -1.10
CA ARG A 442 28.87 11.75 -2.05
C ARG A 442 28.54 10.32 -2.45
N ALA A 443 29.54 9.49 -2.73
CA ALA A 443 29.32 8.08 -3.04
C ALA A 443 28.67 7.34 -1.86
N GLU A 444 29.06 7.64 -0.63
CA GLU A 444 28.45 7.06 0.57
C GLU A 444 26.99 7.52 0.74
N ARG A 445 26.70 8.83 0.67
CA ARG A 445 25.32 9.36 0.75
C ARG A 445 24.41 8.82 -0.34
N LEU A 446 24.91 8.68 -1.58
CA LEU A 446 24.17 8.03 -2.66
C LEU A 446 23.93 6.54 -2.38
N SER A 447 24.86 5.86 -1.71
CA SER A 447 24.71 4.47 -1.26
C SER A 447 23.69 4.30 -0.12
N PHE A 448 23.60 5.26 0.80
CA PHE A 448 22.51 5.30 1.80
C PHE A 448 21.16 5.53 1.11
N ARG A 449 21.08 6.52 0.20
CA ARG A 449 19.84 6.88 -0.50
C ARG A 449 19.32 5.78 -1.42
N SER A 450 20.19 5.07 -2.14
CA SER A 450 19.78 3.91 -2.94
C SER A 450 19.26 2.77 -2.04
N PHE A 451 19.99 2.43 -0.99
CA PHE A 451 19.60 1.39 -0.03
C PHE A 451 18.24 1.68 0.65
N PHE A 452 18.03 2.93 1.07
CA PHE A 452 16.75 3.40 1.61
C PHE A 452 15.61 3.26 0.59
N ARG A 453 15.82 3.72 -0.65
CA ARG A 453 14.82 3.62 -1.73
C ARG A 453 14.47 2.16 -2.02
N ASP A 454 15.46 1.29 -2.11
CA ASP A 454 15.28 -0.10 -2.51
C ASP A 454 14.53 -0.88 -1.39
N LEU A 455 14.79 -0.57 -0.10
CA LEU A 455 13.98 -1.05 1.03
C LEU A 455 12.54 -0.51 1.01
N SER A 456 12.37 0.78 0.73
CA SER A 456 11.06 1.44 0.65
C SER A 456 10.20 0.85 -0.48
N GLU A 457 10.79 0.59 -1.63
CA GLU A 457 10.14 -0.06 -2.77
C GLU A 457 9.82 -1.53 -2.49
N LEU A 458 10.73 -2.29 -1.88
CA LEU A 458 10.49 -3.67 -1.46
C LEU A 458 9.31 -3.74 -0.47
N ARG A 459 9.31 -2.89 0.57
CA ARG A 459 8.19 -2.82 1.52
C ARG A 459 6.89 -2.43 0.83
N GLY A 460 6.90 -1.53 -0.14
CA GLY A 460 5.69 -1.14 -0.89
C GLY A 460 5.10 -2.22 -1.78
N LYS A 461 5.86 -3.28 -2.11
CA LYS A 461 5.41 -4.42 -2.93
C LYS A 461 5.03 -5.64 -2.10
N GLU A 462 5.80 -5.94 -1.05
CA GLU A 462 5.75 -7.24 -0.38
C GLU A 462 4.73 -7.30 0.77
N ARG A 463 3.70 -8.12 0.59
CA ARG A 463 2.63 -8.34 1.58
C ARG A 463 3.17 -8.82 2.93
N SER A 464 4.22 -9.65 2.91
CA SER A 464 4.90 -10.11 4.13
C SER A 464 5.57 -8.98 4.92
N LEU A 465 6.09 -7.94 4.26
CA LEU A 465 6.67 -6.79 4.96
C LEU A 465 5.61 -5.77 5.41
N LEU A 466 4.52 -5.63 4.66
CA LEU A 466 3.39 -4.75 5.00
C LEU A 466 2.54 -5.30 6.16
N PHE A 467 2.07 -6.54 6.05
CA PHE A 467 1.05 -7.13 6.93
C PHE A 467 1.50 -8.42 7.60
N GLY A 468 2.65 -8.97 7.21
CA GLY A 468 3.10 -10.27 7.69
C GLY A 468 3.35 -10.30 9.20
N ASP A 469 2.98 -11.41 9.83
CA ASP A 469 3.12 -11.63 11.25
C ASP A 469 4.61 -11.65 11.65
N PHE A 470 4.93 -11.07 12.81
CA PHE A 470 6.28 -11.02 13.36
C PHE A 470 6.57 -12.24 14.25
N VAL A 471 7.61 -13.00 13.90
CA VAL A 471 8.05 -14.19 14.64
C VAL A 471 9.54 -14.07 14.97
N LEU A 472 9.85 -13.88 16.26
CA LEU A 472 11.23 -13.86 16.75
C LEU A 472 11.86 -15.26 16.70
N LEU A 473 13.07 -15.39 16.14
CA LEU A 473 13.77 -16.67 15.98
C LEU A 473 15.03 -16.80 16.85
N SER A 474 15.70 -15.68 17.08
CA SER A 474 16.95 -15.61 17.85
C SER A 474 17.13 -14.22 18.42
N ASN A 475 17.56 -14.12 19.68
CA ASN A 475 18.03 -12.89 20.29
C ASN A 475 19.21 -13.18 21.23
N SER A 476 20.21 -12.30 21.15
CA SER A 476 21.36 -12.21 22.04
C SER A 476 21.39 -10.79 22.64
N SER A 477 22.36 -10.47 23.48
CA SER A 477 22.62 -9.08 23.90
C SER A 477 22.94 -8.17 22.70
N SER A 478 23.59 -8.74 21.69
CA SER A 478 24.24 -8.08 20.54
C SER A 478 23.61 -8.36 19.18
N SER A 479 22.84 -9.43 19.02
CA SER A 479 22.23 -9.83 17.75
C SER A 479 20.74 -10.17 17.87
N MET A 480 20.02 -10.05 16.75
CA MET A 480 18.60 -10.37 16.66
C MET A 480 18.28 -10.95 15.27
N ALA A 481 17.43 -11.97 15.23
CA ALA A 481 16.85 -12.48 13.99
C ALA A 481 15.36 -12.75 14.17
N TYR A 482 14.56 -12.28 13.21
CA TYR A 482 13.12 -12.48 13.19
C TYR A 482 12.60 -12.63 11.76
N LEU A 483 11.39 -13.17 11.66
CA LEU A 483 10.77 -13.61 10.42
C LEU A 483 9.44 -12.86 10.25
N ARG A 484 9.15 -12.43 9.02
CA ARG A 484 7.88 -11.85 8.59
C ARG A 484 7.14 -12.85 7.68
N VAL A 485 6.00 -13.38 8.13
CA VAL A 485 5.17 -14.35 7.40
C VAL A 485 3.88 -13.69 6.91
N TRP A 486 3.56 -13.77 5.62
CA TRP A 486 2.17 -13.62 5.17
C TRP A 486 1.71 -14.86 4.43
N ASP A 487 0.41 -15.08 4.43
CA ASP A 487 -0.22 -16.27 3.86
C ASP A 487 0.12 -16.44 2.37
N GLN A 488 0.50 -17.66 2.00
CA GLN A 488 0.92 -18.10 0.65
C GLN A 488 1.99 -17.20 -0.04
N SER A 489 2.69 -16.33 0.69
CA SER A 489 3.62 -15.33 0.16
C SER A 489 5.08 -15.63 0.50
N GLU A 490 6.04 -14.98 -0.18
CA GLU A 490 7.47 -15.11 0.17
C GLU A 490 7.69 -14.73 1.64
N ARG A 491 8.45 -15.55 2.37
CA ARG A 491 8.78 -15.34 3.77
C ARG A 491 10.10 -14.60 3.85
N TYR A 492 10.16 -13.57 4.71
CA TYR A 492 11.37 -12.75 4.89
C TYR A 492 11.98 -12.98 6.26
N LEU A 493 13.30 -13.14 6.31
CA LEU A 493 14.12 -13.26 7.51
C LEU A 493 15.03 -12.04 7.59
N ALA A 494 14.81 -11.21 8.60
CA ALA A 494 15.67 -10.06 8.91
C ALA A 494 16.62 -10.45 10.05
N ALA A 495 17.92 -10.33 9.82
CA ALA A 495 18.97 -10.68 10.77
C ALA A 495 19.96 -9.52 10.95
N PHE A 496 20.35 -9.26 12.19
CA PHE A 496 21.08 -8.07 12.62
C PHE A 496 22.19 -8.45 13.61
N ASN A 497 23.38 -7.86 13.43
CA ASN A 497 24.48 -7.91 14.38
C ASN A 497 24.91 -6.48 14.76
N TRP A 498 24.78 -6.11 16.04
CA TRP A 498 25.28 -4.85 16.61
C TRP A 498 26.64 -5.01 17.31
N ALA A 499 27.21 -6.21 17.41
CA ALA A 499 28.55 -6.41 17.96
C ALA A 499 29.64 -5.78 17.08
N GLU A 500 30.79 -5.51 17.70
CA GLU A 500 32.05 -5.18 17.02
C GLU A 500 32.79 -6.44 16.50
N GLU A 501 32.28 -7.63 16.82
CA GLU A 501 32.79 -8.91 16.34
C GLU A 501 31.81 -9.63 15.38
N THR A 502 32.29 -10.66 14.69
CA THR A 502 31.46 -11.49 13.80
C THR A 502 30.70 -12.53 14.60
N GLU A 503 29.37 -12.51 14.53
CA GLU A 503 28.51 -13.48 15.21
C GLU A 503 27.94 -14.53 14.26
N VAL A 504 27.70 -15.74 14.80
CA VAL A 504 26.99 -16.83 14.13
C VAL A 504 25.61 -16.96 14.77
N LEU A 505 24.56 -16.59 14.05
CA LEU A 505 23.20 -16.59 14.57
C LEU A 505 22.64 -18.01 14.58
N GLN A 506 22.40 -18.56 15.77
CA GLN A 506 21.69 -19.82 15.96
C GLN A 506 20.19 -19.58 15.80
N LEU A 507 19.65 -19.90 14.62
CA LEU A 507 18.25 -19.70 14.28
C LEU A 507 17.41 -20.90 14.76
N SER A 508 16.53 -20.67 15.74
CA SER A 508 15.65 -21.71 16.27
C SER A 508 14.23 -21.55 15.72
N GLY A 509 13.71 -22.54 14.98
CA GLY A 509 12.34 -22.49 14.45
C GLY A 509 11.99 -23.71 13.58
N ALA A 510 10.73 -24.17 13.67
CA ALA A 510 10.28 -25.43 13.07
C ALA A 510 10.10 -25.42 11.54
N THR A 511 10.19 -24.26 10.88
CA THR A 511 9.85 -24.10 9.45
C THR A 511 10.88 -23.29 8.66
N LEU A 512 12.17 -23.41 8.99
CA LEU A 512 13.26 -22.78 8.23
C LEU A 512 13.80 -23.74 7.15
N PRO A 513 13.97 -23.31 5.89
CA PRO A 513 14.70 -24.09 4.90
C PRO A 513 16.19 -24.11 5.21
N ARG A 514 16.96 -25.02 4.57
CA ARG A 514 18.42 -25.01 4.70
C ARG A 514 19.08 -23.80 4.02
N GLN A 515 18.47 -23.30 2.94
CA GLN A 515 19.00 -22.18 2.17
C GLN A 515 17.94 -21.09 2.01
N ALA A 516 18.38 -19.84 2.02
CA ALA A 516 17.58 -18.66 1.69
C ALA A 516 18.36 -17.74 0.75
N THR A 517 17.65 -16.93 -0.02
CA THR A 517 18.24 -16.00 -1.00
C THR A 517 18.42 -14.62 -0.36
N VAL A 518 19.61 -14.01 -0.50
CA VAL A 518 19.86 -12.64 -0.03
C VAL A 518 19.07 -11.66 -0.90
N VAL A 519 18.21 -10.84 -0.28
CA VAL A 519 17.52 -9.74 -0.97
C VAL A 519 18.34 -8.47 -0.83
N LEU A 520 18.72 -8.14 0.40
CA LEU A 520 19.51 -6.96 0.73
C LEU A 520 20.51 -7.28 1.86
N SER A 521 21.67 -6.63 1.81
CA SER A 521 22.73 -6.70 2.83
C SER A 521 23.32 -5.31 3.01
N THR A 522 23.64 -4.92 4.25
CA THR A 522 24.37 -3.67 4.50
C THR A 522 25.78 -3.69 3.90
N ASN A 523 26.36 -4.88 3.77
CA ASN A 523 27.63 -5.15 3.07
C ASN A 523 27.39 -6.10 1.89
N GLY A 524 27.25 -5.53 0.69
CA GLY A 524 27.01 -6.27 -0.55
C GLY A 524 28.21 -7.09 -1.05
N SER A 525 29.42 -6.81 -0.57
CA SER A 525 30.63 -7.59 -0.92
C SER A 525 30.72 -8.90 -0.14
N ALA A 526 30.24 -8.90 1.12
CA ALA A 526 30.22 -10.09 1.96
C ALA A 526 29.01 -11.00 1.69
N LEU A 527 27.85 -10.40 1.39
CA LEU A 527 26.61 -11.11 1.03
C LEU A 527 26.00 -10.42 -0.21
N PRO A 528 26.35 -10.87 -1.43
CA PRO A 528 25.80 -10.34 -2.67
C PRO A 528 24.30 -10.59 -2.78
N ALA A 529 23.56 -9.66 -3.40
CA ALA A 529 22.15 -9.84 -3.72
C ALA A 529 21.94 -11.09 -4.61
N ASP A 530 20.80 -11.75 -4.41
CA ASP A 530 20.39 -13.01 -5.04
C ASP A 530 21.33 -14.22 -4.84
N SER A 531 22.35 -14.11 -3.98
CA SER A 531 23.14 -15.27 -3.54
C SER A 531 22.38 -16.16 -2.55
N ALA A 532 22.65 -17.47 -2.57
CA ALA A 532 22.07 -18.44 -1.64
C ALA A 532 22.97 -18.60 -0.40
N VAL A 533 22.37 -18.50 0.79
CA VAL A 533 23.05 -18.59 2.09
C VAL A 533 22.47 -19.73 2.91
N ASP A 534 23.34 -20.50 3.57
CA ASP A 534 22.95 -21.57 4.50
C ASP A 534 22.49 -20.99 5.85
N LEU A 535 21.24 -21.26 6.21
CA LEU A 535 20.63 -20.76 7.46
C LEU A 535 21.12 -21.48 8.72
N THR A 536 21.78 -22.65 8.61
CA THR A 536 22.28 -23.39 9.77
C THR A 536 23.47 -22.71 10.44
N ASN A 537 24.21 -21.88 9.71
CA ASN A 537 25.41 -21.18 10.16
C ASN A 537 25.46 -19.76 9.60
N LEU A 538 24.36 -19.01 9.73
CA LEU A 538 24.29 -17.61 9.26
C LEU A 538 25.31 -16.75 10.02
N ARG A 539 26.36 -16.30 9.32
CA ARG A 539 27.41 -15.44 9.87
C ARG A 539 27.16 -13.99 9.47
N LEU A 540 27.20 -13.06 10.43
CA LEU A 540 27.13 -11.63 10.18
C LEU A 540 28.37 -10.94 10.78
N GLY A 541 29.05 -10.14 9.96
CA GLY A 541 30.14 -9.27 10.41
C GLY A 541 29.65 -8.16 11.36
N PRO A 542 30.58 -7.34 11.88
CA PRO A 542 30.25 -6.27 12.81
C PRO A 542 29.38 -5.20 12.15
N GLY A 543 28.35 -4.74 12.87
CA GLY A 543 27.36 -3.79 12.33
C GLY A 543 26.60 -4.27 11.09
N GLN A 544 26.67 -5.57 10.74
CA GLN A 544 26.04 -6.09 9.53
C GLN A 544 24.59 -6.49 9.77
N ALA A 545 23.73 -6.18 8.80
CA ALA A 545 22.39 -6.74 8.71
C ALA A 545 22.08 -7.24 7.30
N THR A 546 21.18 -8.22 7.23
CA THR A 546 20.72 -8.80 5.97
C THR A 546 19.23 -9.13 6.03
N LEU A 547 18.59 -9.02 4.88
CA LEU A 547 17.23 -9.45 4.63
C LEU A 547 17.28 -10.61 3.63
N LEU A 548 16.88 -11.78 4.07
CA LEU A 548 16.83 -13.01 3.28
C LEU A 548 15.38 -13.35 2.93
N ARG A 549 15.14 -13.96 1.78
CA ARG A 549 13.82 -14.48 1.35
C ARG A 549 13.85 -15.98 1.12
N PHE A 550 12.70 -16.63 1.30
CA PHE A 550 12.48 -18.01 0.89
C PHE A 550 10.98 -18.27 0.63
N PRO A 551 10.62 -19.25 -0.22
CA PRO A 551 9.23 -19.50 -0.59
C PRO A 551 8.40 -20.02 0.58
N TYR A 552 7.08 -19.86 0.46
CA TYR A 552 6.11 -20.57 1.29
C TYR A 552 6.15 -22.07 0.92
N ASN A 553 6.64 -22.91 1.83
CA ASN A 553 6.47 -24.35 1.74
C ASN A 553 5.11 -24.73 2.36
N GLY A 554 4.34 -25.50 1.58
CA GLY A 554 2.96 -25.98 1.84
C GLY A 554 2.54 -26.13 3.29
#